data_AF-K9JUX2-F1
#
_entry.id   AF-K9JUX2-F1
#
_cell.length_a   1.000
_cell.length_b   1.000
_cell.length_c   1.000
_cell.angle_alpha   90.00
_cell.angle_beta   90.00
_cell.angle_gamma   90.00
#
_symmetry.space_group_name_H-M   'P 1'
#
loop_
_entity.id
_entity.type
_entity.pdbx_description
1 polymer ?
#
loop_
_entity_poly.entity_id
_entity_poly.type
_entity_poly.pdbx_seq_one_letter_code
_entity_poly.pdbx_strand_id
1 'polypeptide(L)' 'FELLNEPAFHGHPEGWYTLQKQAVSAIRAIDPARTIVVTGAEWGGLDGLCKMPPLQSKNLVYTFHYYNP' A
#
# COMPACT_ATOMS: atom_id res chain seq x y z
N PHE A 1 -5.39 -8.70 5.66
CA PHE A 1 -5.65 -7.38 6.26
C PHE A 1 -5.49 -6.34 5.18
N GLU A 2 -6.29 -5.29 5.19
CA GLU A 2 -5.97 -4.05 4.48
C GLU A 2 -5.28 -3.12 5.48
N LEU A 3 -4.16 -2.50 5.09
CA LEU A 3 -3.37 -1.70 6.02
C LEU A 3 -4.03 -0.35 6.32
N LEU A 4 -4.53 0.33 5.29
CA LEU A 4 -5.17 1.63 5.40
C LEU A 4 -6.01 1.89 4.16
N ASN A 5 -7.27 2.24 4.37
CA ASN A 5 -8.15 2.76 3.32
C ASN A 5 -7.75 4.19 2.96
N GLU A 6 -7.65 4.49 1.66
CA GLU A 6 -7.46 5.82 1.08
C GLU A 6 -6.37 6.70 1.75
N PRO A 7 -5.10 6.26 1.72
CA PRO A 7 -3.98 7.06 2.24
C PRO A 7 -3.84 8.36 1.45
N ALA A 8 -3.99 9.49 2.15
CA ALA A 8 -3.96 10.83 1.55
C ALA A 8 -2.54 11.32 1.24
N PHE A 9 -1.64 11.42 2.23
CA PHE A 9 -0.24 11.84 2.10
C PHE A 9 0.01 12.95 1.04
N HIS A 10 -0.83 14.00 1.06
CA HIS A 10 -0.84 15.03 0.02
C HIS A 10 0.53 15.68 -0.16
N GLY A 11 1.02 15.71 -1.41
CA GLY A 11 2.31 16.30 -1.77
C GLY A 11 3.54 15.51 -1.28
N HIS A 12 3.33 14.40 -0.56
CA HIS A 12 4.40 13.58 0.04
C HIS A 12 4.10 12.06 -0.04
N PRO A 13 3.82 11.51 -1.24
CA PRO A 13 3.42 10.10 -1.42
C PRO A 13 4.50 9.10 -0.96
N GLU A 14 5.77 9.50 -0.98
CA GLU A 14 6.89 8.70 -0.47
C GLU A 14 6.77 8.36 1.02
N GLY A 15 6.11 9.22 1.79
CA GLY A 15 5.81 8.98 3.20
C GLY A 15 4.91 7.75 3.36
N TRP A 16 3.89 7.62 2.52
CA TRP A 16 3.02 6.45 2.53
C TRP A 16 3.77 5.18 2.14
N TYR A 17 4.59 5.22 1.08
CA TYR A 17 5.34 4.05 0.63
C TYR A 17 6.30 3.53 1.70
N THR A 18 6.95 4.45 2.41
CA THR A 18 7.85 4.12 3.53
C THR A 18 7.09 3.48 4.68
N LEU A 19 5.99 4.10 5.12
CA LEU A 19 5.18 3.61 6.23
C LEU A 19 4.56 2.24 5.91
N GLN A 20 4.02 2.09 4.70
CA GLN A 20 3.42 0.85 4.25
C GLN A 20 4.44 -0.31 4.21
N LYS A 21 5.66 -0.06 3.74
CA LYS A 21 6.76 -1.05 3.77
C LYS A 21 7.12 -1.46 5.19
N GLN A 22 7.16 -0.51 6.14
CA GLN A 22 7.43 -0.78 7.55
C GLN A 22 6.31 -1.62 8.17
N ALA A 23 5.05 -1.30 7.89
CA ALA A 23 3.90 -2.06 8.37
C ALA A 23 3.91 -3.51 7.84
N VAL A 24 4.18 -3.71 6.54
CA VAL A 24 4.34 -5.06 5.96
C VAL A 24 5.48 -5.82 6.65
N SER A 25 6.63 -5.17 6.86
CA SER A 25 7.79 -5.81 7.53
C SER A 25 7.46 -6.22 8.97
N ALA A 26 6.78 -5.35 9.72
CA ALA A 26 6.36 -5.61 11.10
C ALA A 26 5.37 -6.79 11.18
N ILE A 27 4.39 -6.84 10.28
CA ILE A 27 3.44 -7.97 10.20
C ILE A 27 4.18 -9.26 9.85
N ARG A 28 5.11 -9.23 8.90
CA ARG A 28 5.86 -10.43 8.45
C ARG A 28 6.75 -11.02 9.54
N ALA A 29 7.21 -10.22 10.50
CA ALA A 29 7.97 -10.70 11.65
C ALA A 29 7.13 -11.59 12.59
N ILE A 30 5.79 -11.50 12.52
CA ILE A 30 4.86 -12.21 13.41
C ILE A 30 4.04 -13.25 12.62
N ASP A 31 3.51 -12.88 11.45
CA ASP A 31 2.69 -13.72 10.58
C ASP A 31 3.25 -13.70 9.13
N PRO A 32 4.24 -14.57 8.84
CA PRO A 32 4.98 -14.53 7.58
C PRO A 32 4.13 -14.94 6.37
N ALA A 33 3.05 -15.70 6.57
CA ALA A 33 2.21 -16.22 5.49
C ALA A 33 0.96 -15.37 5.21
N ARG A 34 0.57 -14.45 6.11
CA ARG A 34 -0.63 -13.61 5.98
C ARG A 34 -0.75 -12.93 4.62
N THR A 35 -1.91 -13.04 3.96
CA THR A 35 -2.21 -12.15 2.83
C THR A 35 -2.48 -10.72 3.30
N ILE A 36 -1.76 -9.75 2.73
CA ILE A 36 -1.89 -8.33 3.05
C ILE A 36 -2.33 -7.57 1.80
N VAL A 37 -3.36 -6.76 1.93
CA VAL A 37 -3.84 -5.83 0.92
C VAL A 37 -3.11 -4.50 1.10
N VAL A 38 -2.47 -4.06 0.02
CA VAL A 38 -1.64 -2.86 -0.07
C VAL A 38 -2.18 -1.94 -1.18
N THR A 39 -1.98 -0.64 -1.04
CA THR A 39 -2.53 0.36 -1.97
C THR A 39 -1.54 1.47 -2.28
N GLY A 40 -1.74 2.20 -3.37
CA GLY A 40 -0.99 3.41 -3.69
C GLY A 40 -1.31 4.58 -2.75
N ALA A 41 -0.58 5.68 -2.88
CA ALA A 41 -0.95 6.97 -2.26
C ALA A 41 -2.14 7.60 -3.01
N GLU A 42 -2.46 8.87 -2.71
CA GLU A 42 -3.50 9.63 -3.43
C GLU A 42 -4.87 8.93 -3.36
N TRP A 43 -5.35 8.69 -2.14
CA TRP A 43 -6.62 8.00 -1.85
C TRP A 43 -6.69 6.58 -2.42
N GLY A 44 -5.55 5.92 -2.58
CA GLY A 44 -5.51 4.59 -3.20
C GLY A 44 -5.88 4.61 -4.68
N GLY A 45 -5.70 5.73 -5.37
CA GLY A 45 -5.96 5.84 -6.80
C GLY A 45 -4.95 5.06 -7.66
N LEU A 46 -5.35 4.77 -8.91
CA LEU A 46 -4.53 4.05 -9.89
C LEU A 46 -3.16 4.73 -10.13
N ASP A 47 -3.15 6.06 -10.28
CA ASP A 47 -1.91 6.80 -10.52
C ASP A 47 -0.93 6.71 -9.35
N GLY A 48 -1.45 6.79 -8.12
CA GLY A 48 -0.66 6.60 -6.90
C GLY A 48 -0.11 5.18 -6.83
N LEU A 49 -0.90 4.18 -7.20
CA LEU A 49 -0.47 2.79 -7.24
C LEU A 49 0.64 2.56 -8.28
N CYS A 50 0.50 3.10 -9.49
CA CYS A 50 1.49 2.95 -10.56
C CYS A 50 2.82 3.66 -10.28
N LYS A 51 2.82 4.73 -9.47
CA LYS A 51 4.03 5.45 -9.05
C LYS A 51 4.75 4.79 -7.86
N MET A 52 4.07 3.88 -7.15
CA MET A 52 4.63 3.20 -6.00
C MET A 52 5.62 2.10 -6.42
N PRO A 53 6.83 2.05 -5.85
CA PRO A 53 7.73 0.91 -6.05
C PRO A 53 7.10 -0.38 -5.52
N PRO A 54 7.15 -1.51 -6.27
CA PRO A 54 6.64 -2.78 -5.77
C PRO A 54 7.31 -3.19 -4.46
N LEU A 55 6.51 -3.60 -3.49
CA LEU A 55 7.02 -4.10 -2.22
C LEU A 55 7.59 -5.51 -2.42
N GLN A 56 8.84 -5.70 -1.98
CA GLN A 56 9.55 -6.98 -2.04
C GLN A 56 9.07 -7.91 -0.91
N SER A 57 7.81 -8.36 -0.98
CA SER A 57 7.22 -9.32 -0.05
C SER A 57 6.26 -10.26 -0.79
N LYS A 58 6.14 -11.50 -0.29
CA LYS A 58 5.17 -12.48 -0.83
C LYS A 58 3.78 -12.23 -0.24
N ASN A 59 2.76 -12.82 -0.88
CA ASN A 59 1.36 -12.79 -0.43
C ASN A 59 0.81 -11.36 -0.24
N LEU A 60 1.08 -10.50 -1.22
CA LEU A 60 0.51 -9.16 -1.31
C LEU A 60 -0.59 -9.13 -2.38
N VAL A 61 -1.67 -8.42 -2.09
CA VAL A 61 -2.72 -8.06 -3.06
C VAL A 61 -2.71 -6.55 -3.19
N TYR A 62 -2.54 -6.03 -4.40
CA TYR A 62 -2.58 -4.60 -4.66
C TYR A 62 -4.02 -4.19 -4.99
N THR A 63 -4.55 -3.21 -4.26
CA THR A 63 -5.88 -2.63 -4.49
C THR A 63 -5.75 -1.20 -4.99
N PHE A 64 -6.79 -0.73 -5.67
CA PHE A 64 -6.97 0.67 -6.03
C PHE A 64 -8.46 1.01 -6.09
N HIS A 65 -8.77 2.28 -5.88
CA HIS A 65 -10.10 2.83 -6.10
C HIS A 65 -10.13 3.57 -7.44
N TYR A 66 -11.23 3.45 -8.18
CA TYR A 66 -11.42 4.11 -9.46
C TYR A 66 -12.82 4.70 -9.52
N TYR A 67 -12.88 6.03 -9.45
CA TYR A 67 -14.12 6.81 -9.49
C TYR A 67 -14.13 7.83 -10.64
N ASN A 68 -13.16 7.76 -11.56
CA ASN A 68 -13.17 8.58 -12.77
C ASN A 68 -14.32 8.13 -13.70
N PRO A 69 -14.95 9.05 -14.46
CA PRO A 69 -15.98 8.71 -15.44
C PRO A 69 -15.49 7.78 -16.55
#